data_AF-A0A6C0CZP6-F1
#
_entry.id   AF-A0A6C0CZP6-F1
#
_cell.length_a   1.000
_cell.length_b   1.000
_cell.length_c   1.000
_cell.angle_alpha   90.00
_cell.angle_beta   90.00
_cell.angle_gamma   90.00
#
_symmetry.space_group_name_H-M   'P 1'
#
loop_
_entity.id
_entity.type
_entity.pdbx_description
1 polymer ?
#
loop_
_entity_poly.entity_id
_entity_poly.type
_entity_poly.pdbx_seq_one_letter_code
_entity_poly.pdbx_strand_id
1 'polypeptide(L)'
;MNCEYCNESFKNISSFNHHQKTAKYCLIKRGLLEEENNIIVIENHICKYCDKRLTTKASLERHLECCNLKFEKTYKEIDKLKKYNLSLLKQISDYEKKVQEQKNKYDQQVQEHKNQIQEQRTQIKELQDSITSIAAQPKIINNNHHEFMIDSDEKIQNKQNTLSIEEENIEEENQLSPLFVCEGITIESREDGYIDVTHLCKIGGQDFKEWKSLERTQMFLKAFSQTVGIPIIELIQNTSDENNEDHIWVHPQVANNISQWTSQWISPETDVKLSSWIYEVMLTGKVDIKNTKSYQELRAANKDKELKIQYLTKKYVKRQPRIQYDVENVIYILTTPTHKQERRYILGKAENLTNRLSVYNKTDEHEVVYYGGCRDEISLKLAEQMIFYNLEKYREQANRERFVLPENSSINLFIDEIKRTITFFSKD
;
A
#
# COMPACT_ATOMS: atom_id res chain seq x y z
N MET A 1 43.23 -77.75 39.14
CA MET A 1 44.29 -76.81 39.57
C MET A 1 43.64 -75.49 39.86
N ASN A 2 43.87 -74.92 41.03
CA ASN A 2 43.13 -73.75 41.48
C ASN A 2 44.04 -72.54 41.53
N CYS A 3 43.56 -71.39 41.08
CA CYS A 3 44.32 -70.16 41.12
C CYS A 3 44.23 -69.55 42.52
N GLU A 4 45.34 -69.35 43.20
CA GLU A 4 45.36 -68.82 44.58
C GLU A 4 44.88 -67.36 44.70
N TYR A 5 44.77 -66.65 43.57
CA TYR A 5 44.41 -65.23 43.53
C TYR A 5 42.91 -64.97 43.21
N CYS A 6 42.21 -65.90 42.55
CA CYS A 6 40.75 -65.86 42.33
C CYS A 6 39.98 -67.08 42.77
N ASN A 7 40.66 -68.14 43.20
CA ASN A 7 40.08 -69.44 43.52
C ASN A 7 39.35 -70.13 42.35
N GLU A 8 39.59 -69.71 41.10
CA GLU A 8 39.06 -70.38 39.90
C GLU A 8 39.75 -71.73 39.65
N SER A 9 38.97 -72.73 39.25
CA SER A 9 39.44 -74.10 39.05
C SER A 9 39.58 -74.45 37.57
N PHE A 10 40.77 -74.91 37.18
CA PHE A 10 41.11 -75.22 35.79
C PHE A 10 41.35 -76.71 35.61
N LYS A 11 40.81 -77.23 34.50
CA LYS A 11 40.83 -78.65 34.13
C LYS A 11 42.21 -79.12 33.65
N ASN A 12 43.06 -78.24 33.11
CA ASN A 12 44.38 -78.59 32.56
C ASN A 12 45.45 -77.50 32.80
N ILE A 13 46.74 -77.91 32.77
CA ILE A 13 47.89 -77.06 33.13
C ILE A 13 47.99 -75.87 32.18
N SER A 14 47.76 -76.09 30.88
CA SER A 14 47.95 -75.05 29.87
C SER A 14 46.96 -73.89 30.05
N SER A 15 45.68 -74.18 30.35
CA SER A 15 44.69 -73.13 30.61
C SER A 15 44.97 -72.41 31.93
N PHE A 16 45.43 -73.14 32.94
CA PHE A 16 45.86 -72.56 34.21
C PHE A 16 47.03 -71.59 34.03
N ASN A 17 48.07 -72.00 33.30
CA ASN A 17 49.25 -71.18 33.03
C ASN A 17 48.92 -69.97 32.15
N HIS A 18 48.03 -70.13 31.16
CA HIS A 18 47.56 -69.01 30.35
C HIS A 18 46.81 -68.00 31.22
N HIS A 19 45.86 -68.49 32.03
CA HIS A 19 45.11 -67.67 32.97
C HIS A 19 46.02 -66.89 33.94
N GLN A 20 47.01 -67.53 34.55
CA GLN A 20 47.95 -66.86 35.46
C GLN A 20 48.81 -65.78 34.79
N LYS A 21 49.00 -65.84 33.46
CA LYS A 21 49.79 -64.88 32.68
C LYS A 21 48.97 -63.76 32.07
N THR A 22 47.66 -63.95 31.86
CA THR A 22 46.82 -63.00 31.09
C THR A 22 45.65 -62.41 31.86
N ALA A 23 45.19 -63.05 32.94
CA ALA A 23 44.05 -62.56 33.70
C ALA A 23 44.42 -61.30 34.48
N LYS A 24 43.98 -60.14 33.96
CA LYS A 24 44.32 -58.81 34.51
C LYS A 24 44.10 -58.70 36.02
N TYR A 25 42.96 -59.17 36.52
CA TYR A 25 42.67 -59.10 37.96
C TYR A 25 43.64 -59.95 38.81
N CYS A 26 44.12 -61.09 38.30
CA CYS A 26 45.12 -61.92 39.00
C CYS A 26 46.49 -61.23 39.02
N LEU A 27 46.86 -60.58 37.91
CA LEU A 27 48.13 -59.88 37.78
C LEU A 27 48.18 -58.63 38.67
N ILE A 28 47.06 -57.93 38.82
CA ILE A 28 46.90 -56.80 39.76
C ILE A 28 47.08 -57.28 41.21
N LYS A 29 46.38 -58.36 41.62
CA LYS A 29 46.54 -58.94 42.97
C LYS A 29 47.96 -59.43 43.28
N ARG A 30 48.75 -59.73 42.24
CA ARG A 30 50.16 -60.14 42.34
C ARG A 30 51.13 -58.95 42.37
N GLY A 31 50.64 -57.72 42.25
CA GLY A 31 51.47 -56.51 42.19
C GLY A 31 52.29 -56.39 40.89
N LEU A 32 51.90 -57.10 39.83
CA LEU A 32 52.61 -57.10 38.54
C LEU A 32 52.01 -56.11 37.52
N LEU A 33 50.85 -55.53 37.83
CA LEU A 33 50.17 -54.49 37.08
C LEU A 33 49.53 -53.52 38.08
N GLU A 34 49.78 -52.22 37.93
CA GLU A 34 49.08 -51.18 38.70
C GLU A 34 47.63 -51.03 38.19
N GLU A 35 46.69 -50.72 39.10
CA GLU A 35 45.32 -50.37 38.72
C GLU A 35 45.32 -49.00 38.02
N GLU A 36 45.62 -48.99 36.73
CA GLU A 36 45.27 -47.85 35.90
C GLU A 36 43.73 -47.77 35.86
N ASN A 37 43.20 -46.68 36.39
CA ASN A 37 41.80 -46.23 36.30
C ASN A 37 41.38 -45.97 34.84
N ASN A 38 41.50 -46.99 33.98
CA ASN A 38 40.97 -46.98 32.63
C ASN A 38 39.51 -47.43 32.70
N ILE A 39 38.63 -46.44 32.90
CA ILE A 39 37.23 -46.53 32.52
C ILE A 39 37.23 -46.90 31.02
N ILE A 40 37.04 -48.19 30.72
CA ILE A 40 36.71 -48.61 29.37
C ILE A 40 35.31 -48.06 29.12
N VAL A 41 35.22 -46.91 28.44
CA VAL A 41 33.96 -46.45 27.85
C VAL A 41 33.62 -47.48 26.76
N ILE A 42 32.87 -48.51 27.12
CA ILE A 42 32.27 -49.42 26.14
C ILE A 42 31.19 -48.57 25.46
N GLU A 43 31.48 -48.03 24.28
CA GLU A 43 30.47 -47.40 23.45
C GLU A 43 29.34 -48.42 23.22
N ASN A 44 28.18 -48.14 23.81
CA ASN A 44 27.01 -49.00 23.69
C ASN A 44 26.42 -48.85 22.28
N HIS A 45 26.83 -49.70 21.34
CA HIS A 45 26.27 -49.72 19.99
C HIS A 45 24.93 -50.48 19.97
N ILE A 46 23.86 -49.79 20.36
CA ILE A 46 22.51 -50.34 20.44
C ILE A 46 21.72 -50.00 19.17
N CYS A 47 20.99 -50.97 18.63
CA CYS A 47 20.07 -50.72 17.54
C CYS A 47 18.90 -49.82 17.99
N LYS A 48 18.60 -48.77 17.24
CA LYS A 48 17.47 -47.87 17.56
C LYS A 48 16.09 -48.47 17.26
N TYR A 49 16.04 -49.60 16.54
CA TYR A 49 14.79 -50.22 16.10
C TYR A 49 14.44 -51.49 16.88
N CYS A 50 15.44 -52.16 17.44
CA CYS A 50 15.31 -53.37 18.24
C CYS A 50 16.29 -53.33 19.41
N ASP A 51 16.07 -54.15 20.44
CA ASP A 51 16.89 -54.10 21.67
C ASP A 51 18.25 -54.82 21.55
N LYS A 52 18.77 -54.99 20.33
CA LYS A 52 20.01 -55.72 20.07
C LYS A 52 21.22 -54.83 20.39
N ARG A 53 22.05 -55.29 21.34
CA ARG A 53 23.34 -54.66 21.69
C ARG A 53 24.45 -55.30 20.89
N LEU A 54 25.31 -54.47 20.32
CA LEU A 54 26.38 -54.90 19.43
C LEU A 54 27.72 -54.38 19.93
N THR A 55 28.77 -55.13 19.63
CA THR A 55 30.10 -54.93 20.23
C THR A 55 30.93 -53.88 19.52
N THR A 56 30.57 -53.53 18.27
CA THR A 56 31.29 -52.53 17.46
C THR A 56 30.33 -51.76 16.57
N LYS A 57 30.68 -50.51 16.21
CA LYS A 57 29.92 -49.68 15.26
C LYS A 57 29.67 -50.38 13.91
N ALA A 58 30.68 -51.02 13.33
CA ALA A 58 30.55 -51.73 12.06
C ALA A 58 29.54 -52.90 12.14
N SER A 59 29.47 -53.59 13.29
CA SER A 59 28.47 -54.64 13.50
C SER A 59 27.05 -54.09 13.64
N LEU A 60 26.89 -52.88 14.19
CA LEU A 60 25.63 -52.14 14.23
C LEU A 60 25.17 -51.71 12.85
N GLU A 61 26.06 -51.18 12.02
CA GLU A 61 25.75 -50.79 10.64
C GLU A 61 25.28 -51.98 9.82
N ARG A 62 26.03 -53.09 9.83
CA ARG A 62 25.63 -54.33 9.15
C ARG A 62 24.33 -54.91 9.70
N HIS A 63 24.06 -54.73 11.00
CA HIS A 63 22.77 -55.13 11.58
C HIS A 63 21.63 -54.25 11.08
N LEU A 64 21.82 -52.93 10.98
CA LEU A 64 20.80 -52.00 10.48
C LEU A 64 20.43 -52.26 9.01
N GLU A 65 21.28 -52.94 8.24
CA GLU A 65 20.99 -53.40 6.88
C GLU A 65 20.09 -54.64 6.85
N CYS A 66 20.08 -55.46 7.90
CA CYS A 66 19.29 -56.69 7.97
C CYS A 66 18.24 -56.68 9.10
N CYS A 67 18.07 -55.55 9.80
CA CYS A 67 17.19 -55.45 10.96
C CYS A 67 15.72 -55.50 10.53
N ASN A 68 15.06 -56.63 10.78
CA ASN A 68 13.66 -56.83 10.39
C ASN A 68 12.70 -55.78 10.98
N LEU A 69 12.88 -55.42 12.26
CA LEU A 69 12.06 -54.40 12.93
C LEU A 69 12.24 -52.99 12.33
N LYS A 70 13.43 -52.68 11.79
CA LYS A 70 13.64 -51.45 11.01
C LYS A 70 12.82 -51.51 9.73
N PHE A 71 12.89 -52.61 8.98
CA PHE A 71 12.14 -52.77 7.73
C PHE A 71 10.64 -52.70 7.95
N GLU A 72 10.10 -53.36 8.98
CA GLU A 72 8.67 -53.30 9.31
C GLU A 72 8.21 -51.86 9.66
N LYS A 73 8.97 -51.15 10.50
CA LYS A 73 8.67 -49.75 10.85
C LYS A 73 8.73 -48.85 9.61
N THR A 74 9.78 -49.00 8.81
CA THR A 74 9.97 -48.21 7.57
C THR A 74 8.86 -48.50 6.56
N TYR A 75 8.45 -49.75 6.40
CA TYR A 75 7.36 -50.13 5.50
C TYR A 75 6.02 -49.54 5.95
N LYS A 76 5.73 -49.56 7.25
CA LYS A 76 4.52 -48.92 7.81
C LYS A 76 4.51 -47.41 7.59
N GLU A 77 5.67 -46.75 7.73
CA GLU A 77 5.80 -45.31 7.42
C GLU A 77 5.58 -45.03 5.93
N ILE A 78 6.18 -45.84 5.04
CA ILE A 78 5.97 -45.74 3.59
C ILE A 78 4.49 -45.94 3.22
N ASP A 79 3.80 -46.91 3.81
CA ASP A 79 2.38 -47.16 3.56
C ASP A 79 1.50 -45.98 4.01
N LYS A 80 1.79 -45.39 5.18
CA LYS A 80 1.13 -44.16 5.65
C LYS A 80 1.35 -43.00 4.69
N LEU A 81 2.59 -42.78 4.25
CA LEU A 81 2.93 -41.71 3.30
C LEU A 81 2.25 -41.91 1.94
N LYS A 82 2.17 -43.15 1.45
CA LYS A 82 1.44 -43.48 0.21
C LYS A 82 -0.04 -43.13 0.31
N LYS A 83 -0.70 -43.50 1.42
CA LYS A 83 -2.11 -43.16 1.66
C LYS A 83 -2.32 -41.65 1.73
N TYR A 84 -1.44 -40.95 2.43
CA TYR A 84 -1.48 -39.49 2.49
C TYR A 84 -1.32 -38.84 1.11
N ASN A 85 -0.32 -39.28 0.32
CA ASN A 85 -0.12 -38.80 -1.04
C ASN A 85 -1.33 -39.08 -1.95
N LEU A 86 -1.98 -40.25 -1.82
CA LEU A 86 -3.20 -40.56 -2.57
C LEU A 86 -4.32 -39.58 -2.24
N SER A 87 -4.49 -39.25 -0.96
CA SER A 87 -5.47 -38.26 -0.50
C SER A 87 -5.17 -36.87 -1.06
N LEU A 88 -3.90 -36.48 -1.06
CA LEU A 88 -3.47 -35.17 -1.56
C LEU A 88 -3.69 -35.06 -3.08
N LEU A 89 -3.38 -36.12 -3.84
CA LEU A 89 -3.64 -36.17 -5.29
C LEU A 89 -5.13 -36.02 -5.61
N LYS A 90 -6.01 -36.62 -4.80
CA LYS A 90 -7.45 -36.47 -4.97
C LYS A 90 -7.90 -35.03 -4.73
N GLN A 91 -7.40 -34.39 -3.66
CA GLN A 91 -7.68 -32.97 -3.39
C GLN A 91 -7.20 -32.06 -4.51
N ILE A 92 -5.99 -32.28 -5.04
CA ILE A 92 -5.46 -31.51 -6.17
C ILE A 92 -6.39 -31.61 -7.38
N SER A 93 -6.84 -32.82 -7.72
CA SER A 93 -7.78 -33.03 -8.83
C SER A 93 -9.12 -32.30 -8.61
N ASP A 94 -9.64 -32.30 -7.39
CA ASP A 94 -10.87 -31.57 -7.06
C ASP A 94 -10.68 -30.05 -7.19
N TYR A 95 -9.53 -29.51 -6.75
CA TYR A 95 -9.20 -28.10 -6.90
C TYR A 95 -9.01 -27.69 -8.36
N GLU A 96 -8.33 -28.50 -9.16
CA GLU A 96 -8.17 -28.27 -10.60
C GLU A 96 -9.53 -28.18 -11.30
N LYS A 97 -10.48 -29.06 -10.93
CA LYS A 97 -11.84 -29.02 -11.47
C LYS A 97 -12.58 -27.74 -11.10
N LYS A 98 -12.49 -27.30 -9.83
CA LYS A 98 -13.10 -26.04 -9.37
C LYS A 98 -12.54 -24.83 -10.11
N VAL A 99 -11.21 -24.78 -10.30
CA VAL A 99 -10.55 -23.70 -11.05
C VAL A 99 -11.02 -23.68 -12.49
N GLN A 100 -11.14 -24.85 -13.13
CA GLN A 100 -11.63 -24.95 -14.51
C GLN A 100 -13.09 -24.49 -14.65
N GLU A 101 -13.96 -24.87 -13.72
CA GLU A 101 -15.36 -24.40 -13.68
C GLU A 101 -15.44 -22.89 -13.52
N GLN A 102 -14.61 -22.31 -12.65
CA GLN A 102 -14.56 -20.87 -12.44
C GLN A 102 -14.05 -20.12 -13.68
N LYS A 103 -13.02 -20.66 -14.34
CA LYS A 103 -12.50 -20.11 -15.61
C LYS A 103 -13.58 -20.08 -16.68
N ASN A 104 -14.33 -21.17 -16.84
CA ASN A 104 -15.42 -21.25 -17.82
C ASN A 104 -16.51 -20.19 -17.54
N LYS A 105 -16.84 -19.93 -16.26
CA LYS A 105 -17.80 -18.87 -15.88
C LYS A 105 -17.29 -17.48 -16.27
N TYR A 106 -16.02 -17.18 -16.00
CA TYR A 106 -15.45 -15.89 -16.39
C TYR A 106 -15.39 -15.71 -17.92
N ASP A 107 -15.05 -16.77 -18.66
CA ASP A 107 -15.03 -16.74 -20.12
C ASP A 107 -16.44 -16.45 -20.69
N GLN A 108 -17.50 -17.02 -20.09
CA GLN A 108 -18.89 -16.70 -20.46
C GLN A 108 -19.23 -15.22 -20.20
N GLN A 109 -18.90 -14.69 -19.02
CA GLN A 109 -19.14 -13.27 -18.69
C GLN A 109 -18.40 -12.32 -19.64
N VAL A 110 -17.16 -12.64 -20.00
CA VAL A 110 -16.37 -11.85 -20.94
C VAL A 110 -17.03 -11.83 -22.32
N GLN A 111 -17.59 -12.95 -22.79
CA GLN A 111 -18.31 -12.99 -24.07
C GLN A 111 -19.60 -12.17 -24.02
N GLU A 112 -20.35 -12.25 -22.92
CA GLU A 112 -21.57 -11.47 -22.74
C GLU A 112 -21.29 -9.96 -22.78
N HIS A 113 -20.26 -9.49 -22.06
CA HIS A 113 -19.86 -8.09 -22.10
C HIS A 113 -19.34 -7.65 -23.49
N LYS A 114 -18.66 -8.53 -24.23
CA LYS A 114 -18.26 -8.22 -25.61
C LYS A 114 -19.47 -7.99 -26.51
N ASN A 115 -20.51 -8.83 -26.38
CA ASN A 115 -21.74 -8.68 -27.14
C ASN A 115 -22.45 -7.36 -26.80
N GLN A 116 -22.55 -7.02 -25.51
CA GLN A 116 -23.13 -5.75 -25.05
C GLN A 116 -22.38 -4.54 -25.61
N ILE A 117 -21.04 -4.56 -25.61
CA ILE A 117 -20.22 -3.49 -26.18
C ILE A 117 -20.47 -3.35 -27.69
N GLN A 118 -20.63 -4.46 -28.41
CA GLN A 118 -20.89 -4.44 -29.85
C GLN A 118 -22.27 -3.85 -30.17
N GLU A 119 -23.28 -4.18 -29.38
CA GLU A 119 -24.62 -3.61 -29.49
C GLU A 119 -24.60 -2.10 -29.26
N GLN A 120 -23.97 -1.64 -28.18
CA GLN A 120 -23.82 -0.21 -27.89
C GLN A 120 -23.07 0.55 -29.00
N ARG A 121 -22.03 -0.05 -29.59
CA ARG A 121 -21.32 0.55 -30.74
C ARG A 121 -22.23 0.73 -31.95
N THR A 122 -23.13 -0.22 -32.17
CA THR A 122 -24.09 -0.15 -33.28
C THR A 122 -25.09 1.00 -33.05
N GLN A 123 -25.64 1.10 -31.85
CA GLN A 123 -26.54 2.20 -31.47
C GLN A 123 -25.88 3.57 -31.57
N ILE A 124 -24.61 3.70 -31.14
CA ILE A 124 -23.86 4.96 -31.29
C ILE A 124 -23.71 5.35 -32.76
N LYS A 125 -23.47 4.39 -33.64
CA LYS A 125 -23.34 4.62 -35.07
C LYS A 125 -24.66 5.12 -35.68
N GLU A 126 -25.78 4.49 -35.33
CA GLU A 126 -27.11 4.90 -35.78
C GLU A 126 -27.46 6.33 -35.33
N LEU A 127 -27.10 6.69 -34.09
CA LEU A 127 -27.27 8.05 -33.57
C LEU A 127 -26.38 9.06 -34.31
N GLN A 128 -25.14 8.70 -34.63
CA GLN A 128 -24.23 9.56 -35.41
C GLN A 128 -24.74 9.80 -36.83
N ASP A 129 -25.26 8.76 -37.49
CA ASP A 129 -25.86 8.86 -38.83
C ASP A 129 -27.10 9.78 -38.79
N SER A 130 -27.91 9.68 -37.73
CA SER A 130 -29.08 10.55 -37.52
C SER A 130 -28.70 12.02 -37.32
N ILE A 131 -27.66 12.31 -36.51
CA ILE A 131 -27.15 13.68 -36.31
C ILE A 131 -26.63 14.26 -37.63
N THR A 132 -25.94 13.45 -38.43
CA THR A 132 -25.38 13.87 -39.72
C THR A 132 -26.50 14.22 -40.71
N SER A 133 -27.60 13.46 -40.69
CA SER A 133 -28.80 13.76 -41.49
C SER A 133 -29.48 15.08 -41.08
N ILE A 134 -29.58 15.35 -39.78
CA ILE A 134 -30.13 16.62 -39.26
C ILE A 134 -29.23 17.81 -39.64
N ALA A 135 -27.91 17.65 -39.55
CA ALA A 135 -26.94 18.69 -39.89
C ALA A 135 -26.91 19.01 -41.40
N ALA A 136 -27.38 18.10 -42.25
CA ALA A 136 -27.45 18.28 -43.70
C ALA A 136 -28.69 19.07 -44.18
N GLN A 137 -29.64 19.39 -43.29
CA GLN A 137 -30.79 20.22 -43.65
C GLN A 137 -30.41 21.72 -43.71
N PRO A 138 -30.77 22.45 -44.78
CA PRO A 138 -30.39 23.86 -44.93
C PRO A 138 -31.11 24.74 -43.89
N LYS A 139 -30.34 25.51 -43.11
CA LYS A 139 -30.88 26.52 -42.18
C LYS A 139 -31.34 27.75 -42.95
N ILE A 140 -32.65 27.91 -43.10
CA ILE A 140 -33.26 29.18 -43.52
C ILE A 140 -33.27 30.10 -42.29
N ILE A 141 -32.47 31.17 -42.33
CA ILE A 141 -32.52 32.24 -41.33
C ILE A 141 -33.52 33.27 -41.84
N ASN A 142 -34.67 33.36 -41.19
CA ASN A 142 -35.59 34.48 -41.37
C ASN A 142 -35.54 35.33 -40.09
N ASN A 143 -34.97 36.53 -40.20
CA ASN A 143 -34.98 37.53 -39.13
C ASN A 143 -36.38 38.11 -39.05
N ASN A 144 -37.05 37.97 -37.90
CA ASN A 144 -37.92 39.01 -37.35
C ASN A 144 -38.23 38.72 -35.88
N HIS A 145 -38.14 39.77 -35.06
CA HIS A 145 -38.61 39.81 -33.68
C HIS A 145 -40.11 39.50 -33.61
N HIS A 146 -40.50 38.57 -32.74
CA HIS A 146 -41.56 38.83 -31.75
C HIS A 146 -41.56 37.75 -30.66
N GLU A 147 -41.57 38.26 -29.43
CA GLU A 147 -41.81 37.59 -28.16
C GLU A 147 -43.16 36.82 -28.21
N PHE A 148 -43.18 35.57 -27.76
CA PHE A 148 -44.43 34.84 -27.51
C PHE A 148 -44.29 33.97 -26.25
N MET A 149 -45.07 34.32 -25.23
CA MET A 149 -45.32 33.52 -24.03
C MET A 149 -46.15 32.28 -24.38
N ILE A 150 -45.98 31.19 -23.64
CA ILE A 150 -46.94 30.08 -23.61
C ILE A 150 -47.26 29.74 -22.17
N ASP A 151 -48.54 29.89 -21.84
CA ASP A 151 -49.21 29.41 -20.65
C ASP A 151 -49.96 28.10 -20.98
N SER A 152 -49.80 27.13 -20.09
CA SER A 152 -50.62 25.96 -19.71
C SER A 152 -51.37 25.04 -20.71
N ASP A 153 -51.13 23.73 -20.48
CA ASP A 153 -52.01 22.54 -20.58
C ASP A 153 -52.28 21.92 -21.98
N GLU A 154 -52.02 20.64 -22.25
CA GLU A 154 -52.35 19.43 -21.47
C GLU A 154 -51.28 18.30 -21.46
N LYS A 155 -51.14 17.71 -20.27
CA LYS A 155 -50.94 16.28 -19.94
C LYS A 155 -49.83 15.49 -20.65
N ILE A 156 -48.69 15.37 -19.95
CA ILE A 156 -47.97 14.09 -19.85
C ILE A 156 -47.79 13.77 -18.36
N GLN A 157 -48.39 12.66 -17.94
CA GLN A 157 -48.42 12.18 -16.56
C GLN A 157 -47.03 11.83 -16.02
N ASN A 158 -46.84 12.26 -14.77
CA ASN A 158 -45.75 11.97 -13.86
C ASN A 158 -45.38 10.48 -13.74
N LYS A 159 -44.06 10.25 -13.64
CA LYS A 159 -43.50 9.65 -12.41
C LYS A 159 -42.15 10.30 -12.11
N GLN A 160 -42.23 11.35 -11.31
CA GLN A 160 -41.14 11.83 -10.48
C GLN A 160 -40.77 10.74 -9.49
N ASN A 161 -39.49 10.42 -9.37
CA ASN A 161 -38.87 10.16 -8.07
C ASN A 161 -37.72 11.15 -7.95
N THR A 162 -38.08 12.38 -7.61
CA THR A 162 -37.18 13.35 -6.99
C THR A 162 -37.17 12.96 -5.51
N LEU A 163 -36.07 12.39 -5.03
CA LEU A 163 -35.79 12.37 -3.60
C LEU A 163 -35.05 13.66 -3.29
N SER A 164 -35.77 14.58 -2.65
CA SER A 164 -35.21 15.63 -1.82
C SER A 164 -34.30 14.99 -0.77
N ILE A 165 -33.01 15.31 -0.81
CA ILE A 165 -32.17 15.19 0.37
C ILE A 165 -32.39 16.49 1.12
N GLU A 166 -33.26 16.43 2.12
CA GLU A 166 -33.19 17.37 3.22
C GLU A 166 -31.78 17.20 3.81
N GLU A 167 -31.05 18.30 3.96
CA GLU A 167 -29.85 18.35 4.79
C GLU A 167 -30.31 18.14 6.24
N GLU A 168 -30.55 16.88 6.60
CA GLU A 168 -30.59 16.48 7.99
C GLU A 168 -29.20 16.77 8.57
N ASN A 169 -29.18 17.68 9.55
CA ASN A 169 -28.08 17.82 10.49
C ASN A 169 -27.91 16.48 11.21
N ILE A 170 -27.08 15.60 10.64
CA ILE A 170 -26.60 14.42 11.32
C ILE A 170 -25.24 14.80 11.93
N GLU A 171 -25.29 15.58 13.00
CA GLU A 171 -24.34 15.46 14.09
C GLU A 171 -24.72 14.19 14.88
N GLU A 172 -24.62 13.02 14.25
CA GLU A 172 -24.60 11.75 14.97
C GLU A 172 -23.16 11.26 15.02
N GLU A 173 -22.71 11.01 16.24
CA GLU A 173 -21.37 10.60 16.65
C GLU A 173 -20.76 9.57 15.68
N ASN A 174 -19.53 9.82 15.24
CA ASN A 174 -18.78 8.98 14.30
C ASN A 174 -18.29 7.66 14.94
N GLN A 175 -19.14 6.92 15.63
CA GLN A 175 -18.76 5.61 16.13
C GLN A 175 -18.86 4.55 15.02
N LEU A 176 -17.71 4.00 14.66
CA LEU A 176 -17.57 2.87 13.75
C LEU A 176 -18.17 1.59 14.38
N SER A 177 -19.08 0.93 13.65
CA SER A 177 -19.76 -0.29 14.10
C SER A 177 -18.78 -1.47 14.26
N PRO A 178 -18.78 -2.18 15.40
CA PRO A 178 -17.96 -3.38 15.58
C PRO A 178 -18.34 -4.55 14.65
N LEU A 179 -17.36 -5.32 14.18
CA LEU A 179 -17.57 -6.53 13.35
C LEU A 179 -17.87 -7.75 14.20
N PHE A 180 -19.03 -8.39 14.00
CA PHE A 180 -19.35 -9.69 14.58
C PHE A 180 -18.76 -10.83 13.74
N VAL A 181 -17.81 -11.57 14.30
CA VAL A 181 -17.09 -12.63 13.57
C VAL A 181 -17.74 -14.00 13.77
N CYS A 182 -18.08 -14.37 15.01
CA CYS A 182 -18.76 -15.60 15.45
C CYS A 182 -19.51 -15.35 16.78
N GLU A 183 -20.25 -16.34 17.30
CA GLU A 183 -21.09 -16.24 18.52
C GLU A 183 -20.45 -15.39 19.64
N GLY A 184 -20.89 -14.14 19.74
CA GLY A 184 -20.55 -13.23 20.84
C GLY A 184 -19.25 -12.42 20.69
N ILE A 185 -18.58 -12.39 19.54
CA ILE A 185 -17.26 -11.74 19.43
C ILE A 185 -17.22 -10.62 18.39
N THR A 186 -16.82 -9.43 18.88
CA THR A 186 -16.74 -8.17 18.13
C THR A 186 -15.31 -7.68 17.96
N ILE A 187 -14.99 -7.17 16.77
CA ILE A 187 -13.75 -6.45 16.49
C ILE A 187 -14.09 -4.97 16.30
N GLU A 188 -13.40 -4.11 17.03
CA GLU A 188 -13.67 -2.67 17.06
C GLU A 188 -12.67 -1.89 16.22
N SER A 189 -13.09 -0.72 15.75
CA SER A 189 -12.21 0.26 15.09
C SER A 189 -12.48 1.66 15.62
N ARG A 190 -11.42 2.44 15.82
CA ARG A 190 -11.50 3.85 16.23
C ARG A 190 -11.72 4.77 15.04
N GLU A 191 -12.16 6.00 15.31
CA GLU A 191 -12.33 7.07 14.31
C GLU A 191 -11.09 7.36 13.47
N ASP A 192 -9.89 7.15 14.04
CA ASP A 192 -8.62 7.32 13.35
C ASP A 192 -8.24 6.13 12.45
N GLY A 193 -9.12 5.14 12.33
CA GLY A 193 -8.96 3.95 11.51
C GLY A 193 -8.13 2.84 12.18
N TYR A 194 -7.65 2.99 13.42
CA TYR A 194 -6.99 1.90 14.11
C TYR A 194 -7.97 0.80 14.50
N ILE A 195 -7.49 -0.44 14.50
CA ILE A 195 -8.31 -1.64 14.72
C ILE A 195 -7.82 -2.36 15.97
N ASP A 196 -8.74 -2.73 16.85
CA ASP A 196 -8.43 -3.53 18.03
C ASP A 196 -8.27 -5.01 17.63
N VAL A 197 -7.07 -5.55 17.83
CA VAL A 197 -6.76 -6.95 17.52
C VAL A 197 -6.76 -7.87 18.75
N THR A 198 -7.06 -7.33 19.93
CA THR A 198 -7.04 -8.08 21.20
C THR A 198 -8.00 -9.26 21.15
N HIS A 199 -9.25 -9.00 20.77
CA HIS A 199 -10.27 -10.04 20.62
C HIS A 199 -9.94 -11.00 19.49
N LEU A 200 -9.36 -10.51 18.39
CA LEU A 200 -8.94 -11.34 17.26
C LEU A 200 -7.85 -12.36 17.66
N CYS A 201 -6.83 -11.94 18.40
CA CYS A 201 -5.79 -12.83 18.92
C CYS A 201 -6.36 -13.87 19.91
N LYS A 202 -7.25 -13.43 20.82
CA LYS A 202 -7.96 -14.32 21.76
C LYS A 202 -8.75 -15.41 21.02
N ILE A 203 -9.48 -15.07 19.95
CA ILE A 203 -10.26 -16.03 19.13
C ILE A 203 -9.34 -17.05 18.47
N GLY A 204 -8.23 -16.59 17.89
CA GLY A 204 -7.25 -17.47 17.25
C GLY A 204 -6.54 -18.41 18.22
N GLY A 205 -6.74 -18.25 19.53
CA GLY A 205 -6.00 -18.98 20.57
C GLY A 205 -4.51 -18.64 20.57
N GLN A 206 -4.16 -17.42 20.15
CA GLN A 206 -2.79 -16.99 19.94
C GLN A 206 -2.47 -15.74 20.77
N ASP A 207 -1.24 -15.62 21.27
CA ASP A 207 -0.79 -14.40 21.96
C ASP A 207 -0.22 -13.40 20.93
N PHE A 208 -0.63 -12.13 21.04
CA PHE A 208 -0.05 -11.04 20.25
C PHE A 208 1.48 -10.96 20.40
N LYS A 209 2.01 -11.29 21.59
CA LYS A 209 3.46 -11.34 21.83
C LYS A 209 4.15 -12.37 20.95
N GLU A 210 3.52 -13.52 20.72
CA GLU A 210 4.05 -14.56 19.84
C GLU A 210 4.11 -14.05 18.41
N TRP A 211 3.02 -13.48 17.89
CA TRP A 211 3.00 -12.85 16.57
C TRP A 211 4.10 -11.80 16.40
N LYS A 212 4.25 -10.91 17.38
CA LYS A 212 5.25 -9.83 17.39
C LYS A 212 6.69 -10.36 17.46
N SER A 213 6.89 -11.54 18.05
CA SER A 213 8.21 -12.18 18.20
C SER A 213 8.70 -12.87 16.92
N LEU A 214 7.82 -13.22 15.99
CA LEU A 214 8.19 -13.89 14.75
C LEU A 214 9.13 -13.02 13.91
N GLU A 215 10.23 -13.62 13.42
CA GLU A 215 11.23 -12.94 12.59
C GLU A 215 10.60 -12.27 11.36
N ARG A 216 9.70 -13.00 10.68
CA ARG A 216 8.95 -12.48 9.53
C ARG A 216 8.12 -11.25 9.88
N THR A 217 7.49 -11.22 11.05
CA THR A 217 6.67 -10.09 11.52
C THR A 217 7.55 -8.87 11.81
N GLN A 218 8.70 -9.08 12.45
CA GLN A 218 9.65 -7.99 12.73
C GLN A 218 10.18 -7.36 11.44
N MET A 219 10.52 -8.20 10.45
CA MET A 219 10.90 -7.72 9.11
C MET A 219 9.78 -6.94 8.43
N PHE A 220 8.54 -7.45 8.50
CA PHE A 220 7.36 -6.77 7.97
C PHE A 220 7.16 -5.40 8.61
N LEU A 221 7.16 -5.30 9.94
CA LEU A 221 6.95 -4.04 10.66
C LEU A 221 8.05 -3.02 10.35
N LYS A 222 9.31 -3.47 10.25
CA LYS A 222 10.43 -2.60 9.89
C LYS A 222 10.30 -2.07 8.46
N ALA A 223 10.01 -2.94 7.49
CA ALA A 223 9.84 -2.54 6.10
C ALA A 223 8.61 -1.62 5.93
N PHE A 224 7.51 -1.94 6.61
CA PHE A 224 6.28 -1.16 6.56
C PHE A 224 6.49 0.23 7.15
N SER A 225 7.04 0.32 8.37
CA SER A 225 7.39 1.57 9.04
C SER A 225 8.26 2.49 8.16
N GLN A 226 9.28 1.93 7.49
CA GLN A 226 10.12 2.69 6.57
C GLN A 226 9.37 3.19 5.32
N THR A 227 8.43 2.39 4.82
CA THR A 227 7.66 2.73 3.62
C THR A 227 6.64 3.84 3.88
N VAL A 228 5.92 3.77 5.00
CA VAL A 228 4.90 4.77 5.35
C VAL A 228 5.44 5.97 6.13
N GLY A 229 6.68 5.90 6.62
CA GLY A 229 7.29 6.96 7.43
C GLY A 229 6.72 7.06 8.85
N ILE A 230 6.05 6.02 9.33
CA ILE A 230 5.42 5.98 10.66
C ILE A 230 6.24 5.08 11.58
N PRO A 231 6.66 5.53 12.79
CA PRO A 231 7.37 4.70 13.76
C PRO A 231 6.59 3.45 14.18
N ILE A 232 7.28 2.33 14.44
CA ILE A 232 6.64 1.05 14.86
C ILE A 232 5.79 1.22 16.14
N ILE A 233 6.20 2.12 17.05
CA ILE A 233 5.46 2.41 18.28
C ILE A 233 4.12 3.12 18.02
N GLU A 234 4.00 3.83 16.91
CA GLU A 234 2.74 4.44 16.50
C GLU A 234 1.86 3.45 15.76
N LEU A 235 2.46 2.54 14.97
CA LEU A 235 1.75 1.47 14.26
C LEU A 235 1.05 0.46 15.19
N ILE A 236 1.51 0.33 16.44
CA ILE A 236 1.00 -0.58 17.46
C ILE A 236 0.90 0.18 18.78
N GLN A 237 -0.32 0.44 19.23
CA GLN A 237 -0.62 1.18 20.45
C GLN A 237 -1.27 0.26 21.47
N ASN A 238 -0.74 0.26 22.69
CA ASN A 238 -1.34 -0.44 23.82
C ASN A 238 -2.07 0.58 24.69
N THR A 239 -3.35 0.32 24.98
CA THR A 239 -4.17 1.14 25.87
C THR A 239 -4.89 0.23 26.86
N SER A 240 -4.99 0.63 28.11
CA SER A 240 -5.82 -0.08 29.09
C SER A 240 -7.13 0.70 29.28
N ASP A 241 -8.26 0.00 29.31
CA ASP A 241 -9.56 0.61 29.57
C ASP A 241 -9.78 0.88 31.08
N GLU A 242 -10.92 1.47 31.43
CA GLU A 242 -11.29 1.76 32.84
C GLU A 242 -11.44 0.47 33.70
N ASN A 243 -11.60 -0.69 33.06
CA ASN A 243 -11.69 -2.00 33.71
C ASN A 243 -10.34 -2.73 33.83
N ASN A 244 -9.22 -2.09 33.44
CA ASN A 244 -7.88 -2.68 33.33
C ASN A 244 -7.78 -3.84 32.31
N GLU A 245 -8.60 -3.86 31.27
CA GLU A 245 -8.39 -4.70 30.10
C GLU A 245 -7.40 -4.03 29.14
N ASP A 246 -6.36 -4.76 28.79
CA ASP A 246 -5.36 -4.30 27.82
C ASP A 246 -5.87 -4.49 26.39
N HIS A 247 -6.02 -3.37 25.67
CA HIS A 247 -6.34 -3.33 24.25
C HIS A 247 -5.10 -3.00 23.41
N ILE A 248 -5.01 -3.68 22.27
CA ILE A 248 -3.92 -3.54 21.30
C ILE A 248 -4.51 -2.99 20.00
N TRP A 249 -4.33 -1.70 19.80
CA TRP A 249 -4.76 -0.97 18.61
C TRP A 249 -3.65 -0.97 17.57
N VAL A 250 -3.96 -1.38 16.34
CA VAL A 250 -2.97 -1.42 15.27
C VAL A 250 -3.45 -0.73 14.01
N HIS A 251 -2.50 -0.25 13.22
CA HIS A 251 -2.77 0.27 11.88
C HIS A 251 -3.48 -0.79 11.00
N PRO A 252 -4.45 -0.43 10.13
CA PRO A 252 -5.23 -1.40 9.33
C PRO A 252 -4.42 -2.43 8.55
N GLN A 253 -3.29 -1.99 8.00
CA GLN A 253 -2.40 -2.87 7.23
C GLN A 253 -1.65 -3.87 8.12
N VAL A 254 -1.42 -3.51 9.38
CA VAL A 254 -0.90 -4.41 10.42
C VAL A 254 -2.02 -5.34 10.88
N ALA A 255 -3.24 -4.84 11.08
CA ALA A 255 -4.42 -5.66 11.37
C ALA A 255 -4.61 -6.73 10.30
N ASN A 256 -4.53 -6.39 9.01
CA ASN A 256 -4.65 -7.35 7.92
C ASN A 256 -3.58 -8.45 7.98
N ASN A 257 -2.34 -8.11 8.36
CA ASN A 257 -1.29 -9.10 8.55
C ASN A 257 -1.57 -10.04 9.72
N ILE A 258 -2.07 -9.50 10.83
CA ILE A 258 -2.48 -10.28 12.01
C ILE A 258 -3.66 -11.18 11.66
N SER A 259 -4.67 -10.66 10.95
CA SER A 259 -5.82 -11.41 10.47
C SER A 259 -5.42 -12.65 9.70
N GLN A 260 -4.55 -12.51 8.70
CA GLN A 260 -4.01 -13.62 7.90
C GLN A 260 -3.23 -14.66 8.73
N TRP A 261 -2.61 -14.20 9.82
CA TRP A 261 -1.89 -15.09 10.73
C TRP A 261 -2.86 -15.83 11.67
N THR A 262 -3.81 -15.13 12.29
CA THR A 262 -4.81 -15.71 13.19
C THR A 262 -5.81 -16.61 12.47
N SER A 263 -6.15 -16.30 11.22
CA SER A 263 -7.15 -17.05 10.45
C SER A 263 -6.70 -18.46 10.09
N GLN A 264 -5.39 -18.75 10.12
CA GLN A 264 -4.85 -20.11 10.04
C GLN A 264 -5.39 -21.03 11.14
N TRP A 265 -5.80 -20.46 12.28
CA TRP A 265 -6.27 -21.18 13.46
C TRP A 265 -7.79 -21.08 13.66
N ILE A 266 -8.49 -20.30 12.83
CA ILE A 266 -9.94 -20.07 12.94
C ILE A 266 -10.67 -20.75 11.77
N SER A 267 -10.67 -20.11 10.60
CA SER A 267 -11.14 -20.68 9.33
C SER A 267 -10.79 -19.78 8.13
N PRO A 268 -10.67 -20.34 6.92
CA PRO A 268 -10.48 -19.55 5.70
C PRO A 268 -11.63 -18.57 5.41
N GLU A 269 -12.87 -18.91 5.75
CA GLU A 269 -14.03 -18.03 5.54
C GLU A 269 -13.97 -16.80 6.45
N THR A 270 -13.42 -16.96 7.65
CA THR A 270 -13.19 -15.86 8.58
C THR A 270 -12.13 -14.90 8.04
N ASP A 271 -11.08 -15.43 7.41
CA ASP A 271 -10.04 -14.63 6.77
C ASP A 271 -10.59 -13.68 5.70
N VAL A 272 -11.45 -14.23 4.83
CA VAL A 272 -12.07 -13.46 3.74
C VAL A 272 -12.97 -12.36 4.28
N LYS A 273 -13.79 -12.67 5.30
CA LYS A 273 -14.66 -11.68 5.94
C LYS A 273 -13.87 -10.57 6.61
N LEU A 274 -12.85 -10.94 7.38
CA LEU A 274 -12.05 -9.99 8.15
C LEU A 274 -11.19 -9.10 7.23
N SER A 275 -10.58 -9.67 6.19
CA SER A 275 -9.84 -8.91 5.19
C SER A 275 -10.74 -7.92 4.44
N SER A 276 -11.97 -8.33 4.09
CA SER A 276 -12.94 -7.44 3.42
C SER A 276 -13.35 -6.28 4.32
N TRP A 277 -13.61 -6.57 5.60
CA TRP A 277 -13.98 -5.57 6.61
C TRP A 277 -12.86 -4.55 6.88
N ILE A 278 -11.62 -5.03 7.09
CA ILE A 278 -10.45 -4.15 7.29
C ILE A 278 -10.26 -3.23 6.08
N TYR A 279 -10.44 -3.76 4.87
CA TYR A 279 -10.33 -2.97 3.65
C TYR A 279 -11.44 -1.92 3.52
N GLU A 280 -12.66 -2.24 3.95
CA GLU A 280 -13.76 -1.28 4.03
C GLU A 280 -13.42 -0.14 5.01
N VAL A 281 -12.96 -0.48 6.23
CA VAL A 281 -12.49 0.50 7.23
C VAL A 281 -11.41 1.42 6.61
N MET A 282 -10.46 0.87 5.85
CA MET A 282 -9.43 1.65 5.16
C MET A 282 -9.96 2.61 4.08
N LEU A 283 -11.08 2.29 3.44
CA LEU A 283 -11.61 3.06 2.30
C LEU A 283 -12.66 4.09 2.68
N THR A 284 -13.52 3.76 3.64
CA THR A 284 -14.75 4.52 3.91
C THR A 284 -14.77 5.16 5.29
N GLY A 285 -13.98 4.65 6.24
CA GLY A 285 -14.08 5.04 7.66
C GLY A 285 -15.45 4.75 8.27
N LYS A 286 -16.31 3.93 7.62
CA LYS A 286 -17.64 3.47 8.08
C LYS A 286 -17.91 2.06 7.56
N VAL A 287 -18.57 1.21 8.36
CA VAL A 287 -18.80 -0.21 8.02
C VAL A 287 -20.29 -0.53 7.98
N ASP A 288 -20.78 -1.12 6.88
CA ASP A 288 -22.06 -1.82 6.85
C ASP A 288 -21.93 -3.20 6.18
N ILE A 289 -21.65 -4.23 7.00
CA ILE A 289 -21.47 -5.63 6.55
C ILE A 289 -22.78 -6.26 6.02
N LYS A 290 -23.94 -5.67 6.32
CA LYS A 290 -25.24 -6.18 5.85
C LYS A 290 -25.63 -5.60 4.49
N ASN A 291 -25.23 -4.36 4.20
CA ASN A 291 -25.40 -3.71 2.90
C ASN A 291 -24.10 -3.58 2.09
N THR A 292 -23.05 -4.32 2.44
CA THR A 292 -21.71 -4.16 1.86
C THR A 292 -21.79 -4.15 0.34
N LYS A 293 -21.60 -2.95 -0.24
CA LYS A 293 -21.42 -2.81 -1.68
C LYS A 293 -20.25 -3.70 -2.06
N SER A 294 -20.46 -4.58 -3.02
CA SER A 294 -19.42 -5.49 -3.48
C SER A 294 -18.15 -4.69 -3.79
N TYR A 295 -16.96 -5.25 -3.54
CA TYR A 295 -15.68 -4.62 -3.86
C TYR A 295 -15.64 -4.01 -5.27
N GLN A 296 -16.33 -4.63 -6.23
CA GLN A 296 -16.48 -4.15 -7.60
C GLN A 296 -17.30 -2.85 -7.69
N GLU A 297 -18.35 -2.72 -6.89
CA GLU A 297 -19.23 -1.55 -6.83
C GLU A 297 -18.55 -0.37 -6.15
N LEU A 298 -17.76 -0.60 -5.10
CA LEU A 298 -16.92 0.44 -4.49
C LEU A 298 -15.87 0.97 -5.48
N ARG A 299 -15.23 0.06 -6.23
CA ARG A 299 -14.28 0.43 -7.29
C ARG A 299 -14.97 1.21 -8.42
N ALA A 300 -16.18 0.82 -8.80
CA ALA A 300 -16.98 1.53 -9.79
C ALA A 300 -17.40 2.92 -9.31
N ALA A 301 -17.88 3.05 -8.07
CA ALA A 301 -18.26 4.33 -7.49
C ALA A 301 -17.07 5.31 -7.36
N ASN A 302 -15.88 4.81 -7.02
CA ASN A 302 -14.67 5.62 -6.99
C ASN A 302 -14.22 6.03 -8.39
N LYS A 303 -14.35 5.15 -9.38
CA LYS A 303 -14.12 5.48 -10.79
C LYS A 303 -15.06 6.58 -11.28
N ASP A 304 -16.33 6.55 -10.88
CA ASP A 304 -17.30 7.60 -11.20
C ASP A 304 -16.96 8.94 -10.53
N LYS A 305 -16.47 8.92 -9.29
CA LYS A 305 -15.94 10.12 -8.61
C LYS A 305 -14.73 10.70 -9.36
N GLU A 306 -13.79 9.86 -9.80
CA GLU A 306 -12.64 10.30 -10.60
C GLU A 306 -13.08 10.90 -11.94
N LEU A 307 -14.04 10.28 -12.64
CA LEU A 307 -14.61 10.80 -13.88
C LEU A 307 -15.32 12.14 -13.65
N LYS A 308 -16.04 12.28 -12.53
CA LYS A 308 -16.66 13.54 -12.13
C LYS A 308 -15.61 14.62 -11.87
N ILE A 309 -14.53 14.31 -11.16
CA ILE A 309 -13.40 15.23 -10.94
C ILE A 309 -12.77 15.64 -12.28
N GLN A 310 -12.55 14.70 -13.19
CA GLN A 310 -12.01 15.00 -14.53
C GLN A 310 -12.96 15.90 -15.33
N TYR A 311 -14.26 15.62 -15.31
CA TYR A 311 -15.27 16.45 -15.96
C TYR A 311 -15.33 17.85 -15.37
N LEU A 312 -15.36 17.97 -14.04
CA LEU A 312 -15.36 19.25 -13.34
C LEU A 312 -14.07 20.03 -13.62
N THR A 313 -12.93 19.35 -13.62
CA THR A 313 -11.64 19.94 -14.01
C THR A 313 -11.72 20.48 -15.44
N LYS A 314 -12.21 19.70 -16.40
CA LYS A 314 -12.35 20.15 -17.80
C LYS A 314 -13.33 21.31 -17.96
N LYS A 315 -14.41 21.33 -17.16
CA LYS A 315 -15.49 22.32 -17.25
C LYS A 315 -15.16 23.64 -16.56
N TYR A 316 -14.51 23.58 -15.39
CA TYR A 316 -14.30 24.72 -14.52
C TYR A 316 -12.84 25.19 -14.47
N VAL A 317 -11.86 24.31 -14.75
CA VAL A 317 -10.44 24.69 -14.82
C VAL A 317 -10.10 25.04 -16.27
N LYS A 318 -10.09 26.35 -16.57
CA LYS A 318 -9.65 26.85 -17.87
C LYS A 318 -8.14 26.60 -18.03
N ARG A 319 -7.75 25.72 -18.95
CA ARG A 319 -6.35 25.66 -19.40
C ARG A 319 -6.06 26.92 -20.22
N GLN A 320 -5.39 27.89 -19.63
CA GLN A 320 -5.03 29.13 -20.30
C GLN A 320 -3.89 28.88 -21.31
N PRO A 321 -4.00 29.43 -22.54
CA PRO A 321 -2.91 29.36 -23.51
C PRO A 321 -1.70 30.14 -22.97
N ARG A 322 -0.53 29.51 -22.97
CA ARG A 322 0.71 30.17 -22.53
C ARG A 322 1.21 31.10 -23.63
N ILE A 323 1.29 32.39 -23.34
CA ILE A 323 1.98 33.34 -24.20
C ILE A 323 3.49 33.08 -24.05
N GLN A 324 4.15 32.72 -25.16
CA GLN A 324 5.60 32.56 -25.22
C GLN A 324 6.24 33.93 -25.46
N TYR A 325 7.25 34.25 -24.65
CA TYR A 325 8.08 35.43 -24.79
C TYR A 325 9.50 34.98 -25.10
N ASP A 326 10.00 35.34 -26.29
CA ASP A 326 11.27 34.85 -26.83
C ASP A 326 12.48 35.68 -26.37
N VAL A 327 12.27 36.63 -25.47
CA VAL A 327 13.33 37.53 -24.98
C VAL A 327 13.78 37.07 -23.60
N GLU A 328 15.08 36.81 -23.49
CA GLU A 328 15.74 36.46 -22.23
C GLU A 328 16.18 37.72 -21.47
N ASN A 329 16.38 37.58 -20.16
CA ASN A 329 16.88 38.64 -19.27
C ASN A 329 16.05 39.94 -19.37
N VAL A 330 14.77 39.85 -19.03
CA VAL A 330 13.83 40.97 -19.18
C VAL A 330 13.54 41.71 -17.89
N ILE A 331 13.37 43.02 -18.03
CA ILE A 331 12.68 43.87 -17.05
C ILE A 331 11.25 44.04 -17.55
N TYR A 332 10.27 43.84 -16.67
CA TYR A 332 8.86 43.82 -17.03
C TYR A 332 8.01 44.72 -16.13
N ILE A 333 6.85 45.10 -16.65
CA ILE A 333 5.75 45.74 -15.93
C ILE A 333 4.52 44.86 -16.03
N LEU A 334 3.96 44.43 -14.89
CA LEU A 334 2.71 43.68 -14.81
C LEU A 334 1.61 44.50 -14.12
N THR A 335 0.36 44.21 -14.46
CA THR A 335 -0.81 44.67 -13.71
C THR A 335 -1.92 43.62 -13.77
N THR A 336 -2.85 43.67 -12.84
CA THR A 336 -4.16 42.99 -12.96
C THR A 336 -5.23 44.02 -13.33
N PRO A 337 -6.43 43.62 -13.78
CA PRO A 337 -7.53 44.56 -14.03
C PRO A 337 -7.88 45.42 -12.82
N THR A 338 -7.83 44.84 -11.61
CA THR A 338 -8.05 45.55 -10.34
C THR A 338 -6.93 46.54 -10.05
N HIS A 339 -5.67 46.11 -10.13
CA HIS A 339 -4.53 47.00 -9.92
C HIS A 339 -4.47 48.14 -10.94
N LYS A 340 -4.91 47.91 -12.18
CA LYS A 340 -4.95 48.91 -13.25
C LYS A 340 -5.93 50.04 -12.90
N GLN A 341 -7.07 49.71 -12.31
CA GLN A 341 -8.03 50.70 -11.79
C GLN A 341 -7.43 51.51 -10.63
N GLU A 342 -6.65 50.86 -9.78
CA GLU A 342 -5.95 51.47 -8.64
C GLU A 342 -4.61 52.12 -9.03
N ARG A 343 -4.29 52.15 -10.34
CA ARG A 343 -3.04 52.69 -10.90
C ARG A 343 -1.78 52.07 -10.28
N ARG A 344 -1.85 50.80 -9.89
CA ARG A 344 -0.75 50.02 -9.31
C ARG A 344 -0.12 49.10 -10.36
N TYR A 345 1.21 49.05 -10.36
CA TYR A 345 1.99 48.25 -11.29
C TYR A 345 3.08 47.49 -10.56
N ILE A 346 3.38 46.27 -11.02
CA ILE A 346 4.46 45.45 -10.49
C ILE A 346 5.63 45.53 -11.47
N LEU A 347 6.77 46.03 -11.01
CA LEU A 347 8.01 46.12 -11.78
C LEU A 347 8.99 45.10 -11.25
N GLY A 348 9.55 44.27 -12.13
CA GLY A 348 10.53 43.27 -11.72
C GLY A 348 11.37 42.76 -12.89
N LYS A 349 12.22 41.79 -12.58
CA LYS A 349 13.10 41.12 -13.55
C LYS A 349 12.81 39.63 -13.66
N ALA A 350 13.10 39.06 -14.83
CA ALA A 350 13.09 37.62 -15.04
C ALA A 350 14.06 37.22 -16.14
N GLU A 351 14.73 36.08 -15.98
CA GLU A 351 15.47 35.44 -17.08
C GLU A 351 14.53 35.01 -18.20
N ASN A 352 13.35 34.49 -17.86
CA ASN A 352 12.30 34.10 -18.81
C ASN A 352 10.92 34.57 -18.31
N LEU A 353 10.28 35.45 -19.08
CA LEU A 353 9.00 36.06 -18.70
C LEU A 353 7.85 35.05 -18.68
N THR A 354 7.83 34.09 -19.60
CA THR A 354 6.80 33.04 -19.66
C THR A 354 6.81 32.22 -18.37
N ASN A 355 7.99 31.85 -17.88
CA ASN A 355 8.12 31.11 -16.62
C ASN A 355 7.73 31.99 -15.43
N ARG A 356 8.11 33.26 -15.42
CA ARG A 356 7.79 34.19 -14.32
C ARG A 356 6.28 34.42 -14.18
N LEU A 357 5.54 34.56 -15.28
CA LEU A 357 4.09 34.74 -15.26
C LEU A 357 3.33 33.56 -14.64
N SER A 358 3.89 32.34 -14.71
CA SER A 358 3.29 31.15 -14.07
C SER A 358 3.21 31.26 -12.54
N VAL A 359 4.07 32.09 -11.93
CA VAL A 359 4.08 32.33 -10.48
C VAL A 359 2.97 33.31 -10.08
N TYR A 360 2.66 34.27 -10.95
CA TYR A 360 1.69 35.33 -10.72
C TYR A 360 0.25 34.93 -11.06
N ASN A 361 0.05 34.16 -12.13
CA ASN A 361 -1.26 33.72 -12.61
C ASN A 361 -1.82 32.54 -11.79
N LYS A 362 -1.95 32.72 -10.46
CA LYS A 362 -2.56 31.73 -9.55
C LYS A 362 -4.03 32.03 -9.26
N THR A 363 -4.32 33.27 -8.87
CA THR A 363 -5.69 33.72 -8.52
C THR A 363 -6.22 34.74 -9.51
N ASP A 364 -5.39 35.66 -9.98
CA ASP A 364 -5.74 36.73 -10.91
C ASP A 364 -4.85 36.73 -12.16
N GLU A 365 -5.43 37.05 -13.31
CA GLU A 365 -4.70 37.18 -14.58
C GLU A 365 -3.86 38.47 -14.58
N HIS A 366 -2.54 38.30 -14.67
CA HIS A 366 -1.60 39.41 -14.80
C HIS A 366 -1.33 39.73 -16.28
N GLU A 367 -1.67 40.94 -16.68
CA GLU A 367 -1.40 41.52 -17.98
C GLU A 367 0.04 42.08 -18.00
N VAL A 368 0.83 41.70 -19.01
CA VAL A 368 2.14 42.32 -19.27
C VAL A 368 1.91 43.65 -19.98
N VAL A 369 2.21 44.75 -19.29
CA VAL A 369 2.07 46.11 -19.81
C VAL A 369 3.27 46.50 -20.67
N TYR A 370 4.47 46.08 -20.24
CA TYR A 370 5.72 46.34 -20.95
C TYR A 370 6.77 45.31 -20.56
N TYR A 371 7.70 45.02 -21.47
CA TYR A 371 8.93 44.29 -21.17
C TYR A 371 10.07 44.78 -22.06
N GLY A 372 11.30 44.71 -21.56
CA GLY A 372 12.52 45.04 -22.29
C GLY A 372 13.66 44.11 -21.90
N GLY A 373 14.39 43.60 -22.90
CA GLY A 373 15.52 42.68 -22.71
C GLY A 373 16.83 43.40 -22.40
N CYS A 374 17.65 42.78 -21.55
CA CYS A 374 19.02 43.16 -21.25
C CYS A 374 19.99 42.18 -21.92
N ARG A 375 21.23 42.63 -22.19
CA ARG A 375 22.26 41.81 -22.86
C ARG A 375 22.66 40.57 -22.05
N ASP A 376 22.75 40.72 -20.74
CA ASP A 376 23.27 39.71 -19.81
C ASP A 376 22.68 39.89 -18.39
N GLU A 377 22.89 38.89 -17.54
CA GLU A 377 22.35 38.84 -16.17
C GLU A 377 22.93 39.95 -15.26
N ILE A 378 24.17 40.40 -15.48
CA ILE A 378 24.80 41.46 -14.68
C ILE A 378 24.14 42.79 -15.04
N SER A 379 24.01 43.08 -16.33
CA SER A 379 23.28 44.26 -16.83
C SER A 379 21.83 44.28 -16.33
N LEU A 380 21.17 43.11 -16.27
CA LEU A 380 19.81 42.99 -15.72
C LEU A 380 19.73 43.39 -14.24
N LYS A 381 20.66 42.89 -13.41
CA LYS A 381 20.71 43.22 -11.97
C LYS A 381 20.97 44.69 -11.72
N LEU A 382 21.91 45.28 -12.45
CA LEU A 382 22.26 46.70 -12.32
C LEU A 382 21.13 47.60 -12.82
N ALA A 383 20.50 47.24 -13.94
CA ALA A 383 19.38 47.98 -14.49
C ALA A 383 18.18 48.01 -13.54
N GLU A 384 17.83 46.87 -12.91
CA GLU A 384 16.76 46.81 -11.90
C GLU A 384 17.04 47.77 -10.73
N GLN A 385 18.26 47.72 -10.16
CA GLN A 385 18.64 48.58 -9.05
C GLN A 385 18.55 50.06 -9.42
N MET A 386 19.02 50.42 -10.62
CA MET A 386 18.96 51.79 -11.12
C MET A 386 17.52 52.26 -11.32
N ILE A 387 16.65 51.42 -11.89
CA ILE A 387 15.22 51.74 -12.08
C ILE A 387 14.53 51.91 -10.72
N PHE A 388 14.80 51.03 -9.75
CA PHE A 388 14.18 51.11 -8.43
C PHE A 388 14.63 52.34 -7.65
N TYR A 389 15.90 52.75 -7.80
CA TYR A 389 16.40 54.00 -7.25
C TYR A 389 15.73 55.22 -7.91
N ASN A 390 15.66 55.26 -9.23
CA ASN A 390 15.08 56.41 -9.97
C ASN A 390 13.56 56.55 -9.76
N LEU A 391 12.86 55.43 -9.52
CA LEU A 391 11.41 55.39 -9.28
C LEU A 391 11.03 55.25 -7.80
N GLU A 392 11.97 55.40 -6.87
CA GLU A 392 11.76 55.17 -5.43
C GLU A 392 10.57 55.96 -4.88
N LYS A 393 10.42 57.23 -5.32
CA LYS A 393 9.32 58.12 -4.92
C LYS A 393 7.92 57.63 -5.30
N TYR A 394 7.82 56.67 -6.22
CA TYR A 394 6.55 56.06 -6.66
C TYR A 394 6.31 54.68 -6.07
N ARG A 395 7.21 54.20 -5.20
CA ARG A 395 7.14 52.87 -4.62
C ARG A 395 6.16 52.83 -3.45
N GLU A 396 5.28 51.83 -3.43
CA GLU A 396 4.23 51.71 -2.39
C GLU A 396 4.85 51.37 -1.01
N GLN A 397 5.89 50.53 -0.98
CA GLN A 397 6.67 50.17 0.22
C GLN A 397 8.11 49.79 -0.19
N ALA A 398 9.11 50.14 0.64
CA ALA A 398 10.54 49.97 0.35
C ALA A 398 11.00 48.53 0.00
N ASN A 399 10.19 47.51 0.32
CA ASN A 399 10.50 46.09 0.08
C ASN A 399 9.49 45.38 -0.85
N ARG A 400 8.60 46.11 -1.52
CA ARG A 400 7.66 45.55 -2.50
C ARG A 400 8.00 46.03 -3.91
N GLU A 401 7.89 45.14 -4.90
CA GLU A 401 8.02 45.43 -6.35
C GLU A 401 6.83 46.26 -6.90
N ARG A 402 6.04 46.91 -6.03
CA ARG A 402 4.80 47.61 -6.38
C ARG A 402 5.01 49.12 -6.45
N PHE A 403 4.57 49.71 -7.55
CA PHE A 403 4.69 51.13 -7.86
C PHE A 403 3.31 51.71 -8.16
N VAL A 404 3.05 52.91 -7.64
CA VAL A 404 1.80 53.65 -7.82
C VAL A 404 2.03 54.76 -8.83
N LEU A 405 1.26 54.75 -9.92
CA LEU A 405 1.34 55.77 -10.96
C LEU A 405 0.57 57.04 -10.54
N PRO A 406 1.21 58.23 -10.47
CA PRO A 406 0.54 59.47 -10.10
C PRO A 406 -0.65 59.80 -10.98
N GLU A 407 -1.69 60.43 -10.44
CA GLU A 407 -2.96 60.70 -11.13
C GLU A 407 -2.79 61.44 -12.47
N ASN A 408 -1.85 62.39 -12.54
CA ASN A 408 -1.58 63.21 -13.73
C ASN A 408 -0.48 62.66 -14.65
N SER A 409 -0.02 61.43 -14.41
CA SER A 409 1.08 60.81 -15.18
C SER A 409 0.59 59.65 -16.04
N SER A 410 1.23 59.46 -17.20
CA SER A 410 1.05 58.29 -18.04
C SER A 410 1.98 57.16 -17.62
N ILE A 411 1.61 55.90 -17.90
CA ILE A 411 2.46 54.73 -17.70
C ILE A 411 3.82 54.83 -18.42
N ASN A 412 3.89 55.69 -19.43
CA ASN A 412 5.14 56.05 -20.11
C ASN A 412 6.22 56.55 -19.15
N LEU A 413 5.85 57.16 -18.00
CA LEU A 413 6.78 57.53 -16.95
C LEU A 413 7.69 56.35 -16.52
N PHE A 414 7.10 55.17 -16.34
CA PHE A 414 7.84 53.96 -15.96
C PHE A 414 8.51 53.31 -17.17
N ILE A 415 7.81 53.25 -18.31
CA ILE A 415 8.35 52.64 -19.54
C ILE A 415 9.59 53.38 -20.04
N ASP A 416 9.58 54.71 -20.03
CA ASP A 416 10.67 55.54 -20.53
C ASP A 416 11.90 55.47 -19.62
N GLU A 417 11.71 55.31 -18.31
CA GLU A 417 12.79 55.03 -17.36
C GLU A 417 13.45 53.68 -17.65
N ILE A 418 12.64 52.62 -17.87
CA ILE A 418 13.16 51.30 -18.21
C ILE A 418 13.93 51.35 -19.53
N LYS A 419 13.35 51.96 -20.58
CA LYS A 419 14.00 52.11 -21.90
C LYS A 419 15.33 52.85 -21.81
N ARG A 420 15.37 53.97 -21.09
CA ARG A 420 16.59 54.76 -20.88
C ARG A 420 17.66 53.95 -20.18
N THR A 421 17.28 53.20 -19.14
CA THR A 421 18.21 52.36 -18.37
C THR A 421 18.74 51.21 -19.22
N ILE A 422 17.87 50.49 -19.94
CA ILE A 422 18.30 49.41 -20.84
C ILE A 422 19.25 49.97 -21.91
N THR A 423 18.90 51.10 -22.53
CA THR A 423 19.75 51.73 -23.55
C THR A 423 21.11 52.17 -22.99
N PHE A 424 21.18 52.58 -21.73
CA PHE A 424 22.44 52.90 -21.06
C PHE A 424 23.37 51.68 -20.99
N PHE A 425 22.85 50.50 -20.66
CA PHE A 425 23.62 49.25 -20.59
C PHE A 425 23.83 48.57 -21.95
N SER A 426 23.11 49.00 -22.99
CA SER A 426 23.24 48.48 -24.37
C SER A 426 24.20 49.28 -25.26
N LYS A 427 24.85 50.34 -24.75
CA LYS A 427 25.90 51.05 -25.49
C LYS A 427 27.19 50.24 -25.44
N ASP A 428 27.69 49.85 -26.62
CA ASP A 428 29.07 49.39 -26.81
C ASP A 428 30.09 50.50 -26.54
#